data_AF-A0A2T2QZ70-F1
#
_entry.id   AF-A0A2T2QZ70-F1
#
_cell.length_a   1.000
_cell.length_b   1.000
_cell.length_c   1.000
_cell.angle_alpha   90.00
_cell.angle_beta   90.00
_cell.angle_gamma   90.00
#
_symmetry.space_group_name_H-M   'P 1'
#
loop_
_entity.id
_entity.type
_entity.pdbx_description
1 polymer ?
#
loop_
_entity_poly.entity_id
_entity_poly.type
_entity_poly.pdbx_seq_one_letter_code
_entity_poly.pdbx_strand_id
1 'polypeptide(L)'
;MFREFSKIYSLSNFVDALGLSVFRNRRVIEQYTQRDWNKLKQDFDTDIIDVFGVSGAFPMYRRSALDEVAFDNGNFFDEDYHSYKEDVDLAFRLQSAGYKSKIILDTVAYHDRSAAGPKDTGDMKAIKNKLEQSSWVKYHSYKNHVMTIYKNEYWQNLLLDFPFILWYELKKFIWYLLADTSVLKGLSEIWNLRSKMKNKRKQIKKKRAKDYKEVRKNWKNK
;
A
#
# COMPACT_ATOMS: atom_id res chain seq x y z
N MET A 1 -18.23 29.91 31.53
CA MET A 1 -18.59 29.98 30.09
C MET A 1 -18.29 28.62 29.49
N PHE A 2 -19.31 27.76 29.45
CA PHE A 2 -19.21 26.41 28.87
C PHE A 2 -19.05 26.55 27.36
N ARG A 3 -17.92 26.12 26.80
CA ARG A 3 -17.77 25.96 25.35
C ARG A 3 -18.53 24.71 24.97
N GLU A 4 -19.68 24.88 24.32
CA GLU A 4 -20.37 23.82 23.59
C GLU A 4 -19.40 23.18 22.59
N PHE A 5 -18.98 21.94 22.87
CA PHE A 5 -18.44 21.06 21.85
C PHE A 5 -19.60 20.33 21.19
N SER A 6 -20.28 20.97 20.25
CA SER A 6 -21.27 20.34 19.37
C SER A 6 -20.74 20.25 17.93
N LYS A 7 -19.54 19.68 17.75
CA LYS A 7 -19.24 19.09 16.44
C LYS A 7 -20.02 17.77 16.36
N ILE A 8 -21.19 17.82 15.75
CA ILE A 8 -21.88 16.62 15.29
C ILE A 8 -20.95 15.96 14.27
N TYR A 9 -20.28 14.87 14.65
CA TYR A 9 -19.55 14.05 13.70
C TYR A 9 -20.58 13.40 12.77
N SER A 10 -20.74 13.91 11.56
CA SER A 10 -21.53 13.22 10.55
C SER A 10 -20.71 12.05 10.03
N LEU A 11 -21.15 10.84 10.37
CA LEU A 11 -20.57 9.63 9.82
C LEU A 11 -20.88 9.61 8.31
N SER A 12 -19.82 9.60 7.50
CA SER A 12 -19.93 9.48 6.05
C SER A 12 -20.28 8.05 5.65
N ASN A 13 -21.10 7.89 4.60
CA ASN A 13 -21.36 6.59 3.98
C ASN A 13 -20.40 6.26 2.81
N PHE A 14 -19.33 7.05 2.68
CA PHE A 14 -18.30 6.81 1.66
C PHE A 14 -17.21 5.89 2.18
N VAL A 15 -16.85 4.90 1.37
CA VAL A 15 -15.78 3.95 1.67
C VAL A 15 -14.43 4.68 1.77
N ASP A 16 -13.73 4.50 2.89
CA ASP A 16 -12.34 4.95 3.04
C ASP A 16 -11.33 3.91 2.53
N ALA A 17 -11.53 2.64 2.89
CA ALA A 17 -10.70 1.52 2.46
C ALA A 17 -11.52 0.23 2.38
N LEU A 18 -11.40 -0.51 1.28
CA LEU A 18 -11.99 -1.84 1.10
C LEU A 18 -10.94 -2.81 0.53
N GLY A 19 -9.78 -2.79 1.17
CA GLY A 19 -8.62 -3.59 0.83
C GLY A 19 -7.76 -3.02 -0.29
N LEU A 20 -6.53 -3.50 -0.34
CA LEU A 20 -5.50 -3.07 -1.27
C LEU A 20 -5.61 -3.81 -2.61
N SER A 21 -5.30 -3.09 -3.69
CA SER A 21 -5.11 -3.65 -5.03
C SER A 21 -3.79 -3.17 -5.62
N VAL A 22 -3.14 -4.01 -6.42
CA VAL A 22 -1.84 -3.72 -7.04
C VAL A 22 -1.96 -3.77 -8.56
N PHE A 23 -1.52 -2.72 -9.23
CA PHE A 23 -1.45 -2.67 -10.69
C PHE A 23 -0.12 -3.22 -11.23
N ARG A 24 -0.08 -3.55 -12.53
CA ARG A 24 1.15 -3.98 -13.23
C ARG A 24 2.30 -2.97 -13.16
N ASN A 25 2.04 -1.69 -12.92
CA ASN A 25 3.10 -0.70 -12.68
C ASN A 25 3.52 -0.57 -11.19
N ARG A 26 3.06 -1.49 -10.33
CA ARG A 26 3.31 -1.56 -8.87
C ARG A 26 2.71 -0.41 -8.08
N ARG A 27 1.84 0.38 -8.70
CA ARG A 27 0.99 1.29 -7.95
C ARG A 27 0.00 0.47 -7.13
N VAL A 28 0.08 0.63 -5.81
CA VAL A 28 -0.88 0.08 -4.86
C VAL A 28 -1.91 1.16 -4.52
N ILE A 29 -3.18 0.78 -4.53
CA ILE A 29 -4.32 1.66 -4.22
C ILE A 29 -5.24 1.00 -3.19
N GLU A 30 -5.97 1.84 -2.46
CA GLU A 30 -7.17 1.43 -1.73
C GLU A 30 -8.32 1.24 -2.73
N GLN A 31 -8.99 0.10 -2.66
CA GLN A 31 -10.11 -0.19 -3.53
C GLN A 31 -11.35 0.58 -3.09
N TYR A 32 -12.14 1.01 -4.09
CA TYR A 32 -13.47 1.62 -3.91
C TYR A 32 -13.52 2.90 -3.05
N THR A 33 -12.38 3.54 -2.79
CA THR A 33 -12.31 4.80 -2.04
C THR A 33 -13.27 5.86 -2.59
N GLN A 34 -13.96 6.59 -1.71
CA GLN A 34 -14.98 7.60 -2.03
C GLN A 34 -16.19 7.08 -2.82
N ARG A 35 -16.45 5.77 -2.84
CA ARG A 35 -17.72 5.21 -3.33
C ARG A 35 -18.73 5.12 -2.19
N ASP A 36 -19.99 5.38 -2.51
CA ASP A 36 -21.10 5.26 -1.57
C ASP A 36 -21.36 3.78 -1.26
N TRP A 37 -21.23 3.41 0.02
CA TRP A 37 -21.35 2.02 0.47
C TRP A 37 -22.73 1.43 0.18
N ASN A 38 -23.81 2.22 0.27
CA ASN A 38 -25.17 1.70 0.04
C ASN A 38 -25.41 1.28 -1.41
N LYS A 39 -24.69 1.89 -2.36
CA LYS A 39 -24.72 1.50 -3.76
C LYS A 39 -23.73 0.36 -4.00
N LEU A 40 -22.50 0.52 -3.52
CA LEU A 40 -21.41 -0.42 -3.76
C LEU A 40 -21.70 -1.83 -3.21
N LYS A 41 -22.34 -1.95 -2.05
CA LYS A 41 -22.62 -3.26 -1.44
C LYS A 41 -23.48 -4.18 -2.33
N GLN A 42 -24.24 -3.59 -3.26
CA GLN A 42 -25.09 -4.33 -4.21
C GLN A 42 -24.26 -4.97 -5.33
N ASP A 43 -23.01 -4.55 -5.54
CA ASP A 43 -22.09 -5.10 -6.54
C ASP A 43 -21.40 -6.39 -6.06
N PHE A 44 -21.64 -6.83 -4.82
CA PHE A 44 -21.02 -8.01 -4.23
C PHE A 44 -22.05 -9.12 -4.00
N ASP A 45 -21.78 -10.29 -4.57
CA ASP A 45 -22.62 -11.50 -4.38
C ASP A 45 -22.30 -12.28 -3.10
N THR A 46 -21.28 -11.84 -2.34
CA THR A 46 -20.78 -12.53 -1.15
C THR A 46 -20.38 -11.54 -0.07
N ASP A 47 -20.53 -11.91 1.19
CA ASP A 47 -20.14 -11.07 2.33
C ASP A 47 -18.62 -11.01 2.57
N ILE A 48 -17.83 -11.80 1.85
CA ILE A 48 -16.38 -11.85 2.00
C ILE A 48 -15.69 -11.78 0.65
N ILE A 49 -14.80 -10.81 0.47
CA ILE A 49 -14.02 -10.64 -0.76
C ILE A 49 -12.53 -10.88 -0.54
N ASP A 50 -11.88 -11.52 -1.51
CA ASP A 50 -10.42 -11.66 -1.55
C ASP A 50 -9.77 -10.34 -2.00
N VAL A 51 -8.71 -9.94 -1.30
CA VAL A 51 -7.95 -8.71 -1.58
C VAL A 51 -6.46 -8.98 -1.55
N PHE A 52 -5.65 -8.09 -2.14
CA PHE A 52 -4.19 -8.26 -2.08
C PHE A 52 -3.67 -8.12 -0.64
N GLY A 53 -4.19 -7.13 0.08
CA GLY A 53 -3.82 -6.83 1.46
C GLY A 53 -4.89 -5.99 2.12
N VAL A 54 -4.75 -5.78 3.42
CA VAL A 54 -5.62 -4.91 4.21
C VAL A 54 -4.89 -3.60 4.53
N SER A 55 -5.65 -2.51 4.63
CA SER A 55 -5.13 -1.20 5.00
C SER A 55 -4.70 -1.17 6.47
N GLY A 56 -3.74 -0.32 6.81
CA GLY A 56 -3.37 -0.03 8.20
C GLY A 56 -4.49 0.58 9.06
N ALA A 57 -5.62 1.00 8.47
CA ALA A 57 -6.72 1.65 9.19
C ALA A 57 -7.44 0.74 10.21
N PHE A 58 -7.79 -0.49 9.82
CA PHE A 58 -8.44 -1.46 10.71
C PHE A 58 -8.12 -2.92 10.32
N PRO A 59 -6.85 -3.35 10.38
CA PRO A 59 -6.48 -4.70 10.00
C PRO A 59 -6.62 -5.69 11.17
N MET A 60 -6.97 -6.94 10.86
CA MET A 60 -6.84 -8.08 11.76
C MET A 60 -5.92 -9.12 11.15
N TYR A 61 -4.94 -9.58 11.93
CA TYR A 61 -3.96 -10.57 11.48
C TYR A 61 -3.95 -11.78 12.41
N ARG A 62 -3.74 -12.97 11.82
CA ARG A 62 -3.40 -14.17 12.61
C ARG A 62 -1.98 -14.02 13.11
N ARG A 63 -1.77 -14.19 14.43
CA ARG A 63 -0.43 -14.12 15.04
C ARG A 63 0.57 -15.04 14.36
N SER A 64 0.18 -16.31 14.12
CA SER A 64 1.05 -17.28 13.44
C SER A 64 1.50 -16.81 12.05
N ALA A 65 0.64 -16.11 11.31
CA ALA A 65 0.99 -15.55 10.00
C ALA A 65 1.99 -14.40 10.12
N LEU A 66 1.83 -13.53 11.14
CA LEU A 66 2.78 -12.46 11.42
C LEU A 66 4.14 -13.01 11.83
N ASP A 67 4.17 -14.01 12.72
CA ASP A 67 5.39 -14.64 13.21
C ASP A 67 6.18 -15.29 12.06
N GLU A 68 5.49 -15.91 11.09
CA GLU A 68 6.13 -16.52 9.92
C GLU A 68 6.80 -15.48 9.00
N VAL A 69 6.17 -14.32 8.80
CA VAL A 69 6.67 -13.27 7.89
C VAL A 69 7.48 -12.18 8.58
N ALA A 70 7.62 -12.23 9.92
CA ALA A 70 8.43 -11.32 10.70
C ALA A 70 9.89 -11.37 10.26
N PHE A 71 10.64 -10.28 10.39
CA PHE A 71 12.09 -10.31 10.19
C PHE A 71 12.78 -11.07 11.33
N ASP A 72 14.04 -11.44 11.16
CA ASP A 72 14.77 -12.25 12.16
C ASP A 72 14.91 -11.56 13.53
N ASN A 73 14.67 -10.25 13.61
CA ASN A 73 14.61 -9.48 14.85
C ASN A 73 13.23 -9.51 15.53
N GLY A 74 12.28 -10.31 15.04
CA GLY A 74 10.92 -10.43 15.56
C GLY A 74 9.93 -9.39 15.03
N ASN A 75 10.40 -8.37 14.30
CA ASN A 75 9.51 -7.31 13.82
C ASN A 75 8.76 -7.74 12.57
N PHE A 76 7.44 -7.66 12.59
CA PHE A 76 6.62 -7.87 11.40
C PHE A 76 6.41 -6.60 10.59
N PHE A 77 6.63 -5.40 11.14
CA PHE A 77 6.76 -4.17 10.36
C PHE A 77 8.21 -3.79 10.16
N ASP A 78 8.49 -3.11 9.05
CA ASP A 78 9.83 -2.62 8.75
C ASP A 78 10.06 -1.25 9.41
N GLU A 79 10.83 -1.21 10.50
CA GLU A 79 11.14 0.03 11.22
C GLU A 79 11.89 1.07 10.38
N ASP A 80 12.59 0.68 9.30
CA ASP A 80 13.28 1.64 8.42
C ASP A 80 12.25 2.48 7.59
N TYR A 81 10.96 2.15 7.64
CA TYR A 81 9.91 2.87 6.92
C TYR A 81 9.46 4.14 7.66
N HIS A 82 9.60 4.18 8.99
CA HIS A 82 8.92 5.13 9.89
C HIS A 82 7.39 5.09 9.76
N SER A 83 6.84 5.56 8.64
CA SER A 83 5.40 5.57 8.36
C SER A 83 5.13 5.45 6.86
N TYR A 84 3.90 5.07 6.50
CA TYR A 84 3.42 4.83 5.13
C TYR A 84 4.05 3.61 4.47
N LYS A 85 3.20 2.79 3.83
CA LYS A 85 3.56 1.57 3.07
C LYS A 85 4.02 0.39 3.93
N GLU A 86 4.00 0.49 5.26
CA GLU A 86 4.25 -0.66 6.14
C GLU A 86 3.21 -1.77 5.94
N ASP A 87 1.95 -1.38 5.77
CA ASP A 87 0.82 -2.25 5.44
C ASP A 87 0.99 -2.91 4.06
N VAL A 88 1.41 -2.14 3.06
CA VAL A 88 1.70 -2.64 1.71
C VAL A 88 2.86 -3.63 1.73
N ASP A 89 3.97 -3.31 2.41
CA ASP A 89 5.11 -4.22 2.54
C ASP A 89 4.71 -5.54 3.21
N LEU A 90 3.93 -5.48 4.30
CA LEU A 90 3.42 -6.65 4.99
C LEU A 90 2.49 -7.47 4.08
N ALA A 91 1.59 -6.82 3.34
CA ALA A 91 0.70 -7.48 2.39
C ALA A 91 1.48 -8.26 1.31
N PHE A 92 2.54 -7.67 0.76
CA PHE A 92 3.43 -8.36 -0.18
C PHE A 92 4.08 -9.59 0.44
N ARG A 93 4.60 -9.47 1.67
CA ARG A 93 5.24 -10.60 2.38
C ARG A 93 4.25 -11.72 2.64
N LEU A 94 3.10 -11.42 3.23
CA LEU A 94 2.02 -12.37 3.49
C LEU A 94 1.56 -13.09 2.20
N GLN A 95 1.32 -12.34 1.13
CA GLN A 95 0.92 -12.93 -0.15
C GLN A 95 1.97 -13.91 -0.68
N SER A 96 3.25 -13.53 -0.63
CA SER A 96 4.35 -14.38 -1.09
C SER A 96 4.59 -15.61 -0.20
N ALA A 97 4.27 -15.52 1.08
CA ALA A 97 4.33 -16.61 2.06
C ALA A 97 3.11 -17.55 2.00
N GLY A 98 2.18 -17.34 1.06
CA GLY A 98 1.05 -18.25 0.87
C GLY A 98 -0.25 -17.79 1.53
N TYR A 99 -0.20 -16.80 2.41
CA TYR A 99 -1.39 -16.27 3.08
C TYR A 99 -2.33 -15.54 2.12
N LYS A 100 -3.60 -15.48 2.53
CA LYS A 100 -4.68 -14.77 1.83
C LYS A 100 -5.19 -13.65 2.72
N SER A 101 -5.52 -12.52 2.11
CA SER A 101 -6.16 -11.38 2.78
C SER A 101 -7.60 -11.28 2.30
N LYS A 102 -8.52 -11.03 3.23
CA LYS A 102 -9.96 -10.92 2.95
C LYS A 102 -10.55 -9.71 3.66
N ILE A 103 -11.61 -9.16 3.10
CA ILE A 103 -12.47 -8.18 3.76
C ILE A 103 -13.81 -8.83 4.03
N ILE A 104 -14.32 -8.67 5.24
CA ILE A 104 -15.69 -9.03 5.62
C ILE A 104 -16.54 -7.76 5.48
N LEU A 105 -17.54 -7.79 4.61
CA LEU A 105 -18.31 -6.63 4.18
C LEU A 105 -19.36 -6.17 5.20
N ASP A 106 -19.74 -7.04 6.14
CA ASP A 106 -20.69 -6.74 7.22
C ASP A 106 -20.06 -5.99 8.42
N THR A 107 -18.73 -5.89 8.45
CA THR A 107 -17.96 -5.31 9.56
C THR A 107 -17.51 -3.91 9.20
N VAL A 108 -18.16 -2.90 9.79
CA VAL A 108 -17.90 -1.48 9.48
C VAL A 108 -17.19 -0.79 10.64
N ALA A 109 -16.10 -0.09 10.33
CA ALA A 109 -15.40 0.82 11.22
C ALA A 109 -15.34 2.22 10.60
N TYR A 110 -15.55 3.25 11.42
CA TYR A 110 -15.48 4.65 10.98
C TYR A 110 -14.12 5.24 11.31
N HIS A 111 -13.49 5.84 10.30
CA HIS A 111 -12.15 6.42 10.39
C HIS A 111 -12.21 7.91 10.05
N ASP A 112 -11.84 8.76 11.02
CA ASP A 112 -11.72 10.20 10.80
C ASP A 112 -10.38 10.50 10.09
N ARG A 113 -10.42 10.55 8.76
CA ARG A 113 -9.22 10.67 7.94
C ARG A 113 -9.03 12.09 7.44
N SER A 114 -7.86 12.66 7.75
CA SER A 114 -7.49 14.02 7.32
C SER A 114 -7.25 14.16 5.80
N ALA A 115 -7.09 13.04 5.08
CA ALA A 115 -6.89 13.02 3.64
C ALA A 115 -7.45 11.71 3.04
N ALA A 116 -8.64 11.77 2.44
CA ALA A 116 -9.22 10.63 1.72
C ALA A 116 -8.40 10.31 0.46
N GLY A 117 -8.24 9.02 0.15
CA GLY A 117 -7.67 8.59 -1.14
C GLY A 117 -8.56 9.08 -2.30
N PRO A 118 -8.01 9.31 -3.51
CA PRO A 118 -8.80 9.83 -4.62
C PRO A 118 -9.79 8.77 -5.13
N LYS A 119 -11.01 9.21 -5.48
CA LYS A 119 -12.03 8.34 -6.12
C LYS A 119 -11.54 7.67 -7.40
N ASP A 120 -10.72 8.39 -8.19
CA ASP A 120 -10.19 7.88 -9.46
C ASP A 120 -8.66 7.80 -9.45
N THR A 121 -8.13 6.82 -10.18
CA THR A 121 -6.70 6.51 -10.25
C THR A 121 -5.96 7.19 -11.40
N GLY A 122 -6.62 8.14 -12.08
CA GLY A 122 -6.06 8.91 -13.19
C GLY A 122 -4.80 9.71 -12.80
N ASP A 123 -3.94 9.97 -13.77
CA ASP A 123 -2.63 10.61 -13.53
C ASP A 123 -2.80 12.07 -13.05
N MET A 124 -3.76 12.83 -13.58
CA MET A 124 -4.05 14.20 -13.14
C MET A 124 -4.50 14.28 -11.67
N LYS A 125 -5.38 13.40 -11.22
CA LYS A 125 -5.82 13.37 -9.82
C LYS A 125 -4.71 12.86 -8.89
N ALA A 126 -3.88 11.92 -9.36
CA ALA A 126 -2.68 11.52 -8.61
C ALA A 126 -1.71 12.70 -8.40
N ILE A 127 -1.58 13.60 -9.37
CA ILE A 127 -0.80 14.83 -9.24
C ILE A 127 -1.48 15.79 -8.25
N LYS A 128 -2.78 16.05 -8.38
CA LYS A 128 -3.51 16.94 -7.46
C LYS A 128 -3.40 16.48 -6.01
N ASN A 129 -3.62 15.18 -5.75
CA ASN A 129 -3.47 14.62 -4.41
C ASN A 129 -2.06 14.77 -3.85
N LYS A 130 -1.02 14.68 -4.70
CA LYS A 130 0.37 14.91 -4.26
C LYS A 130 0.64 16.36 -3.90
N LEU A 131 -0.03 17.32 -4.55
CA LEU A 131 0.09 18.74 -4.21
C LEU A 131 -0.51 19.05 -2.83
N GLU A 132 -1.57 18.34 -2.45
CA GLU A 132 -2.25 18.51 -1.15
C GLU A 132 -1.54 17.77 0.00
N GLN A 133 -0.69 16.78 -0.31
CA GLN A 133 0.05 16.02 0.69
C GLN A 133 1.21 16.80 1.31
N SER A 134 1.46 16.59 2.60
CA SER A 134 2.65 17.13 3.27
C SER A 134 3.94 16.55 2.68
N SER A 135 5.04 17.30 2.78
CA SER A 135 6.37 16.83 2.35
C SER A 135 6.78 15.54 3.05
N TRP A 136 6.40 15.37 4.32
CA TRP A 136 6.63 14.14 5.10
C TRP A 136 5.94 12.92 4.47
N VAL A 137 4.66 13.05 4.10
CA VAL A 137 3.89 11.97 3.45
C VAL A 137 4.51 11.62 2.10
N LYS A 138 4.81 12.62 1.27
CA LYS A 138 5.41 12.43 -0.06
C LYS A 138 6.76 11.73 0.02
N TYR A 139 7.62 12.18 0.94
CA TYR A 139 8.96 11.64 1.17
C TYR A 139 8.90 10.15 1.53
N HIS A 140 8.20 9.82 2.61
CA HIS A 140 8.12 8.45 3.10
C HIS A 140 7.36 7.55 2.13
N SER A 141 6.27 8.02 1.53
CA SER A 141 5.51 7.23 0.55
C SER A 141 6.35 6.85 -0.68
N TYR A 142 7.19 7.75 -1.19
CA TYR A 142 8.03 7.44 -2.36
C TYR A 142 9.21 6.56 -1.99
N LYS A 143 9.95 6.92 -0.93
CA LYS A 143 11.08 6.12 -0.40
C LYS A 143 10.65 4.68 -0.12
N ASN A 144 9.58 4.52 0.65
CA ASN A 144 9.09 3.22 1.11
C ASN A 144 8.50 2.41 -0.03
N HIS A 145 7.86 3.05 -1.03
CA HIS A 145 7.42 2.37 -2.25
C HIS A 145 8.58 1.69 -3.00
N VAL A 146 9.69 2.40 -3.20
CA VAL A 146 10.87 1.84 -3.86
C VAL A 146 11.47 0.70 -3.03
N MET A 147 11.57 0.87 -1.71
CA MET A 147 12.02 -0.21 -0.80
C MET A 147 11.10 -1.43 -0.86
N THR A 148 9.77 -1.24 -0.94
CA THR A 148 8.79 -2.34 -1.01
C THR A 148 8.97 -3.13 -2.30
N ILE A 149 9.10 -2.46 -3.45
CA ILE A 149 9.37 -3.13 -4.73
C ILE A 149 10.68 -3.91 -4.64
N TYR A 150 11.76 -3.26 -4.18
CA TYR A 150 13.06 -3.89 -4.07
C TYR A 150 13.04 -5.12 -3.15
N LYS A 151 12.41 -5.05 -1.99
CA LYS A 151 12.38 -6.16 -1.03
C LYS A 151 11.52 -7.32 -1.51
N ASN A 152 10.33 -7.04 -2.04
CA ASN A 152 9.29 -8.06 -2.18
C ASN A 152 9.13 -8.65 -3.57
N GLU A 153 9.55 -7.95 -4.63
CA GLU A 153 9.26 -8.42 -5.99
C GLU A 153 10.09 -9.65 -6.41
N TYR A 154 9.48 -10.44 -7.29
CA TYR A 154 10.17 -11.50 -8.04
C TYR A 154 10.80 -10.85 -9.27
N TRP A 155 12.06 -11.19 -9.55
CA TRP A 155 12.78 -10.57 -10.67
C TRP A 155 12.12 -10.89 -12.02
N GLN A 156 11.47 -12.05 -12.14
CA GLN A 156 10.67 -12.43 -13.31
C GLN A 156 9.51 -11.46 -13.53
N ASN A 157 8.77 -11.14 -12.47
CA ASN A 157 7.65 -10.21 -12.54
C ASN A 157 8.12 -8.76 -12.79
N LEU A 158 9.30 -8.38 -12.30
CA LEU A 158 9.92 -7.10 -12.65
C LEU A 158 10.25 -7.04 -14.13
N LEU A 159 10.81 -8.10 -14.70
CA LEU A 159 11.16 -8.15 -16.12
C LEU A 159 9.92 -8.11 -17.02
N LEU A 160 8.89 -8.92 -16.71
CA LEU A 160 7.66 -9.01 -17.49
C LEU A 160 6.86 -7.70 -17.56
N ASP A 161 6.97 -6.87 -16.53
CA ASP A 161 6.26 -5.60 -16.46
C ASP A 161 7.20 -4.39 -16.45
N PHE A 162 8.47 -4.60 -16.82
CA PHE A 162 9.50 -3.58 -16.80
C PHE A 162 9.06 -2.29 -17.51
N PRO A 163 8.42 -2.32 -18.71
CA PRO A 163 7.96 -1.09 -19.35
C PRO A 163 6.92 -0.32 -18.52
N PHE A 164 6.00 -1.01 -17.86
CA PHE A 164 4.94 -0.39 -17.05
C PHE A 164 5.50 0.23 -15.76
N ILE A 165 6.41 -0.50 -15.09
CA ILE A 165 7.08 -0.02 -13.88
C ILE A 165 7.97 1.16 -14.22
N LEU A 166 8.84 1.02 -15.22
CA LEU A 166 9.78 2.06 -15.64
C LEU A 166 9.03 3.34 -16.00
N TRP A 167 7.98 3.25 -16.82
CA TRP A 167 7.19 4.42 -17.22
C TRP A 167 6.54 5.13 -16.02
N TYR A 168 6.02 4.37 -15.05
CA TYR A 168 5.39 4.95 -13.87
C TYR A 168 6.41 5.57 -12.90
N GLU A 169 7.53 4.91 -12.66
CA GLU A 169 8.61 5.44 -11.83
C GLU A 169 9.26 6.66 -12.48
N LEU A 170 9.48 6.65 -13.80
CA LEU A 170 10.03 7.80 -14.54
C LEU A 170 9.12 9.03 -14.44
N LYS A 171 7.80 8.85 -14.61
CA LYS A 171 6.84 9.95 -14.42
C LYS A 171 6.90 10.55 -13.01
N LYS A 172 6.97 9.72 -11.97
CA LYS A 172 7.14 10.20 -10.59
C LYS A 172 8.47 10.92 -10.42
N PHE A 173 9.56 10.33 -10.92
CA PHE A 173 10.90 10.89 -10.82
C PHE A 173 10.99 12.27 -11.46
N ILE A 174 10.53 12.43 -12.71
CA ILE A 174 10.51 13.72 -13.40
C ILE A 174 9.66 14.73 -12.62
N TRP A 175 8.48 14.33 -12.14
CA TRP A 175 7.64 15.23 -11.34
C TRP A 175 8.33 15.70 -10.06
N TYR A 176 8.95 14.80 -9.30
CA TYR A 176 9.70 15.17 -8.08
C TYR A 176 10.95 16.00 -8.41
N LEU A 177 11.63 15.74 -9.52
CA LEU A 177 12.77 16.52 -9.97
C LEU A 177 12.39 17.99 -10.23
N LEU A 178 11.20 18.23 -10.79
CA LEU A 178 10.73 19.57 -11.14
C LEU A 178 9.98 20.27 -9.99
N ALA A 179 9.19 19.54 -9.21
CA ALA A 179 8.24 20.12 -8.25
C ALA A 179 8.64 19.97 -6.77
N ASP A 180 9.41 18.95 -6.40
CA ASP A 180 9.72 18.67 -4.99
C ASP A 180 10.97 17.76 -4.85
N THR A 181 12.14 18.35 -5.07
CA THR A 181 13.44 17.63 -5.05
C THR A 181 13.78 17.07 -3.67
N SER A 182 13.13 17.57 -2.60
CA SER A 182 13.33 17.08 -1.24
C SER A 182 12.95 15.60 -1.10
N VAL A 183 11.97 15.13 -1.88
CA VAL A 183 11.54 13.73 -1.91
C VAL A 183 12.61 12.81 -2.49
N LEU A 184 13.45 13.33 -3.41
CA LEU A 184 14.53 12.55 -4.01
C LEU A 184 15.69 12.27 -3.05
N LYS A 185 15.80 13.01 -1.93
CA LYS A 185 16.74 12.67 -0.84
C LYS A 185 16.50 11.26 -0.29
N GLY A 186 15.26 10.76 -0.37
CA GLY A 186 14.92 9.38 -0.01
C GLY A 186 15.70 8.33 -0.82
N LEU A 187 16.11 8.63 -2.05
CA LEU A 187 16.94 7.70 -2.84
C LEU A 187 18.34 7.52 -2.25
N SER A 188 18.92 8.59 -1.67
CA SER A 188 20.18 8.51 -0.94
C SER A 188 20.03 7.68 0.34
N GLU A 189 18.92 7.85 1.06
CA GLU A 189 18.63 7.03 2.25
C GLU A 189 18.51 5.54 1.90
N ILE A 190 17.80 5.20 0.81
CA ILE A 190 17.72 3.82 0.30
C ILE A 190 19.12 3.28 -0.01
N TRP A 191 19.97 4.08 -0.65
CA TRP A 191 21.35 3.69 -0.94
C TRP A 191 22.14 3.42 0.35
N ASN A 192 21.99 4.25 1.38
CA ASN A 192 22.62 4.04 2.68
C ASN A 192 22.10 2.76 3.36
N LEU A 193 20.81 2.46 3.22
CA LEU A 193 20.16 1.26 3.74
C LEU A 193 20.34 0.01 2.85
N ARG A 194 21.05 0.09 1.71
CA ARG A 194 21.12 -1.00 0.70
C ARG A 194 21.54 -2.36 1.27
N SER A 195 22.45 -2.37 2.25
CA SER A 195 22.90 -3.61 2.90
C SER A 195 21.77 -4.24 3.73
N LYS A 196 21.07 -3.42 4.55
CA LYS A 196 19.90 -3.85 5.32
C LYS A 196 18.78 -4.33 4.39
N MET A 197 18.49 -3.59 3.33
CA MET A 197 17.47 -3.95 2.34
C MET A 197 17.79 -5.28 1.65
N LYS A 198 19.06 -5.52 1.28
CA LYS A 198 19.51 -6.79 0.71
C LYS A 198 19.31 -7.95 1.69
N ASN A 199 19.62 -7.74 2.97
CA ASN A 199 19.40 -8.75 4.01
C ASN A 199 17.90 -9.06 4.21
N LYS A 200 17.06 -8.02 4.32
CA LYS A 200 15.60 -8.16 4.41
C LYS A 200 15.01 -8.89 3.20
N ARG A 201 15.46 -8.55 1.98
CA ARG A 201 15.09 -9.28 0.75
C ARG A 201 15.48 -10.76 0.82
N LYS A 202 16.64 -11.10 1.39
CA LYS A 202 17.07 -12.49 1.58
C LYS A 202 16.13 -13.23 2.54
N GLN A 203 15.79 -12.61 3.68
CA GLN A 203 14.84 -13.18 4.65
C GLN A 203 13.46 -13.40 4.03
N ILE A 204 12.93 -12.39 3.31
CA ILE A 204 11.66 -12.49 2.60
C ILE A 204 11.68 -13.64 1.60
N LYS A 205 12.75 -13.75 0.80
CA LYS A 205 12.88 -14.83 -0.19
C LYS A 205 12.86 -16.22 0.43
N LYS A 206 13.45 -16.41 1.61
CA LYS A 206 13.42 -17.69 2.35
C LYS A 206 12.02 -18.08 2.81
N LYS A 207 11.14 -17.10 3.01
CA LYS A 207 9.77 -17.25 3.53
C LYS A 207 8.72 -17.34 2.42
N ARG A 208 9.14 -17.37 1.15
CA ARG A 208 8.21 -17.49 0.02
C ARG A 208 7.71 -18.93 -0.08
N ALA A 209 6.39 -19.08 -0.06
CA ALA A 209 5.72 -20.34 -0.36
C ALA A 209 5.13 -20.35 -1.79
N LYS A 210 4.79 -19.18 -2.35
CA LYS A 210 4.24 -19.05 -3.70
C LYS A 210 5.31 -18.79 -4.76
N ASP A 211 5.08 -19.28 -5.97
CA ASP A 211 5.89 -18.90 -7.13
C ASP A 211 5.54 -17.50 -7.67
N TYR A 212 6.33 -17.01 -8.63
CA TYR A 212 6.10 -15.69 -9.22
C TYR A 212 4.80 -15.60 -10.04
N LYS A 213 4.34 -16.71 -10.65
CA LYS A 213 3.13 -16.79 -11.46
C LYS A 213 1.88 -16.72 -10.58
N GLU A 214 1.90 -17.38 -9.43
CA GLU A 214 0.83 -17.35 -8.44
C GLU A 214 0.64 -15.95 -7.86
N VAL A 215 1.73 -15.31 -7.41
CA VAL A 215 1.66 -13.93 -6.89
C VAL A 215 1.22 -12.95 -7.98
N ARG A 216 1.64 -13.18 -9.23
CA ARG A 216 1.28 -12.33 -10.39
C ARG A 216 -0.22 -12.29 -10.67
N LYS A 217 -1.01 -13.29 -10.28
CA LYS A 217 -2.47 -13.28 -10.46
C LYS A 217 -3.15 -12.08 -9.79
N ASN A 218 -2.48 -11.46 -8.81
CA ASN A 218 -2.97 -10.27 -8.14
C ASN A 218 -2.80 -8.97 -8.96
N TRP A 219 -2.00 -8.97 -10.04
CA TRP A 219 -1.68 -7.75 -10.79
C TRP A 219 -2.82 -7.37 -11.73
N LYS A 220 -3.50 -6.27 -11.40
CA LYS A 220 -4.55 -5.72 -12.27
C LYS A 220 -3.93 -4.92 -13.42
N ASN A 221 -4.55 -5.00 -14.60
CA ASN A 221 -4.29 -4.06 -15.67
C ASN A 221 -4.79 -2.67 -15.24
N LYS A 222 -4.07 -1.62 -15.63
CA LYS A 222 -4.49 -0.23 -15.46
C LYS A 222 -4.80 0.34 -16.83
#